data_AF-A0AAU5HBW3-F1
#
_entry.id   AF-A0AAU5HBW3-F1
#
_cell.length_a   1.000
_cell.length_b   1.000
_cell.length_c   1.000
_cell.angle_alpha   90.00
_cell.angle_beta   90.00
_cell.angle_gamma   90.00
#
_symmetry.space_group_name_H-M   'P 1'
#
loop_
_entity.id
_entity.type
_entity.pdbx_description
1 polymer ?
#
loop_
_entity_poly.entity_id
_entity_poly.type
_entity_poly.pdbx_seq_one_letter_code
_entity_poly.pdbx_strand_id
1 'polypeptide(L)'
;MQHIKAVPFREADERFGVGSLFHLGRNDEAEVVVFTGDTALENLPLDFSHLDAWSGLTKSSPDMFLGVVVEGDLTVADWITNWEWDFGPFLLVRGDVRARNFATAGSEVLIEGSLEVAQTVAGIYNHGRTVIKGATRAEVVLTDEHLTEFQGGLSAELGIAGNFLRVADPAKVQVNGWAGYVCDLQGRILPDLGSRSTRALRALDPEFWELDSRTILKAMEAGRSLLRAPGPARTDPEAPGTPADAIRHVLRQAGCREHDRWDDGFTVGSGKDDQPFEVYFCEADEPDEPGTEGAPEPLDPVAELSRYAEALTGAGHQVAVDPHDEDVLQVRR
;
A
#
# COMPACT_ATOMS: atom_id res chain seq x y z
N MET A 1 3.98 29.12 -20.81
CA MET A 1 4.81 29.46 -19.64
C MET A 1 3.98 29.11 -18.42
N GLN A 2 4.47 28.21 -17.57
CA GLN A 2 3.85 27.98 -16.27
C GLN A 2 4.03 29.24 -15.42
N HIS A 3 2.93 29.80 -14.93
CA HIS A 3 2.96 30.94 -14.03
C HIS A 3 2.73 30.41 -12.62
N ILE A 4 3.83 30.04 -11.97
CA ILE A 4 3.88 29.73 -10.53
C ILE A 4 4.15 31.03 -9.75
N LYS A 5 3.45 31.26 -8.64
CA LYS A 5 3.68 32.41 -7.76
C LYS A 5 3.37 32.08 -6.30
N ALA A 6 4.05 32.77 -5.39
CA ALA A 6 3.65 32.84 -3.99
C ALA A 6 2.51 33.87 -3.84
N VAL A 7 1.46 33.51 -3.13
CA VAL A 7 0.29 34.36 -2.90
C VAL A 7 0.00 34.38 -1.40
N PRO A 8 -0.19 35.56 -0.77
CA PRO A 8 -0.59 35.63 0.64
C PRO A 8 -1.85 34.80 0.90
N PHE A 9 -1.89 34.10 2.04
CA PHE A 9 -2.99 33.20 2.38
C PHE A 9 -4.36 33.88 2.28
N ARG A 10 -4.46 35.13 2.74
CA ARG A 10 -5.71 35.91 2.62
C ARG A 10 -6.19 36.08 1.18
N GLU A 11 -5.29 36.38 0.24
CA GLU A 11 -5.65 36.49 -1.18
C GLU A 11 -6.04 35.13 -1.75
N ALA A 12 -5.31 34.06 -1.38
CA ALA A 12 -5.66 32.69 -1.78
C ALA A 12 -7.02 32.26 -1.22
N ASP A 13 -7.34 32.59 0.02
CA ASP A 13 -8.62 32.28 0.65
C ASP A 13 -9.77 33.07 0.00
N GLU A 14 -9.60 34.38 -0.22
CA GLU A 14 -10.59 35.21 -0.92
C GLU A 14 -10.88 34.69 -2.33
N ARG A 15 -9.87 34.14 -3.02
CA ARG A 15 -9.99 33.67 -4.41
C ARG A 15 -10.46 32.22 -4.55
N PHE A 16 -10.02 31.34 -3.66
CA PHE A 16 -10.21 29.89 -3.79
C PHE A 16 -11.02 29.27 -2.66
N GLY A 17 -11.32 30.02 -1.59
CA GLY A 17 -12.06 29.54 -0.42
C GLY A 17 -11.28 28.55 0.44
N VAL A 18 -9.95 28.62 0.42
CA VAL A 18 -9.03 27.64 1.04
C VAL A 18 -9.41 27.33 2.50
N GLY A 19 -9.64 28.37 3.32
CA GLY A 19 -9.96 28.21 4.75
C GLY A 19 -11.32 27.56 5.03
N SER A 20 -12.19 27.44 4.02
CA SER A 20 -13.45 26.68 4.11
C SER A 20 -13.32 25.24 3.64
N LEU A 21 -12.27 24.92 2.87
CA LEU A 21 -12.04 23.62 2.25
C LEU A 21 -11.12 22.72 3.09
N PHE A 22 -10.23 23.32 3.88
CA PHE A 22 -9.17 22.64 4.62
C PHE A 22 -9.14 23.07 6.10
N HIS A 23 -8.74 22.17 6.99
CA HIS A 23 -8.60 22.42 8.43
C HIS A 23 -7.26 23.10 8.72
N LEU A 24 -7.17 24.37 8.32
CA LEU A 24 -5.95 25.14 8.51
C LEU A 24 -5.93 25.78 9.90
N GLY A 25 -4.80 25.62 10.58
CA GLY A 25 -4.48 26.45 11.74
C GLY A 25 -4.45 27.94 11.36
N ARG A 26 -4.59 28.81 12.35
CA ARG A 26 -4.60 30.26 12.11
C ARG A 26 -3.19 30.72 11.65
N ASN A 27 -3.06 31.09 10.39
CA ASN A 27 -1.80 31.59 9.83
C ASN A 27 -2.03 32.71 8.80
N ASP A 28 -2.32 33.91 9.30
CA ASP A 28 -2.70 35.08 8.50
C ASP A 28 -1.51 35.65 7.67
N GLU A 29 -0.27 35.30 8.01
CA GLU A 29 0.95 35.79 7.36
C GLU A 29 1.59 34.79 6.39
N ALA A 30 1.10 33.55 6.34
CA ALA A 30 1.68 32.56 5.46
C ALA A 30 1.25 32.74 3.99
N GLU A 31 1.97 32.05 3.12
CA GLU A 31 1.80 32.13 1.67
C GLU A 31 1.40 30.76 1.11
N VAL A 32 0.78 30.77 -0.06
CA VAL A 32 0.33 29.59 -0.81
C VAL A 32 1.01 29.61 -2.18
N VAL A 33 1.48 28.46 -2.63
CA VAL A 33 2.01 28.30 -3.99
C VAL A 33 0.83 28.19 -4.95
N VAL A 34 0.73 29.08 -5.94
CA VAL A 34 -0.37 29.08 -6.92
C VAL A 34 0.17 28.94 -8.33
N PHE A 35 -0.35 27.94 -9.04
CA PHE A 35 -0.16 27.77 -10.48
C PHE A 35 -1.41 28.26 -11.23
N THR A 36 -1.24 29.25 -12.09
CA THR A 36 -2.36 29.76 -12.91
C THR A 36 -2.49 28.94 -14.19
N GLY A 37 -3.56 28.13 -14.28
CA GLY A 37 -3.87 27.25 -15.41
C GLY A 37 -3.26 25.85 -15.30
N ASP A 38 -3.25 25.14 -16.42
CA ASP A 38 -2.76 23.75 -16.49
C ASP A 38 -1.26 23.68 -16.22
N THR A 39 -0.86 22.67 -15.45
CA THR A 39 0.48 22.54 -14.88
C THR A 39 1.04 21.14 -15.10
N ALA A 40 2.31 21.06 -15.46
CA ALA A 40 3.05 19.83 -15.66
C ALA A 40 4.34 19.84 -14.82
N LEU A 41 4.49 18.89 -13.91
CA LEU A 41 5.63 18.79 -12.98
C LEU A 41 6.32 17.44 -13.15
N GLU A 42 7.59 17.34 -12.74
CA GLU A 42 8.24 16.04 -12.62
C GLU A 42 7.73 15.29 -11.38
N ASN A 43 7.78 15.96 -10.23
CA ASN A 43 7.30 15.50 -8.94
C ASN A 43 6.69 16.68 -8.16
N LEU A 44 5.89 16.38 -7.13
CA LEU A 44 5.32 17.36 -6.22
C LEU A 44 5.45 16.89 -4.78
N PRO A 45 6.45 17.40 -4.01
CA PRO A 45 6.56 17.10 -2.60
C PRO A 45 5.56 17.93 -1.78
N LEU A 46 4.81 17.25 -0.93
CA LEU A 46 3.84 17.78 0.01
C LEU A 46 4.34 17.58 1.45
N ASP A 47 5.62 17.85 1.69
CA ASP A 47 6.14 18.09 3.04
C ASP A 47 6.55 19.57 3.11
N PHE A 48 6.21 20.29 4.18
CA PHE A 48 6.39 21.74 4.23
C PHE A 48 7.81 22.20 3.88
N SER A 49 8.84 21.56 4.44
CA SER A 49 10.24 21.90 4.17
C SER A 49 10.67 21.56 2.74
N HIS A 50 10.18 20.44 2.19
CA HIS A 50 10.47 20.02 0.83
C HIS A 50 9.76 20.90 -0.20
N LEU A 51 8.50 21.26 0.03
CA LEU A 51 7.74 22.16 -0.83
C LEU A 51 8.40 23.54 -0.90
N ASP A 52 8.80 24.09 0.25
CA ASP A 52 9.53 25.35 0.33
C ASP A 52 10.78 25.32 -0.56
N ALA A 53 11.64 24.31 -0.38
CA ALA A 53 12.88 24.17 -1.14
C ALA A 53 12.63 23.89 -2.63
N TRP A 54 11.63 23.07 -2.95
CA TRP A 54 11.27 22.64 -4.31
C TRP A 54 10.69 23.79 -5.14
N SER A 55 9.88 24.67 -4.53
CA SER A 55 9.18 25.73 -5.26
C SER A 55 10.10 26.74 -5.94
N GLY A 56 11.29 26.96 -5.37
CA GLY A 56 12.25 27.97 -5.82
C GLY A 56 11.72 29.43 -5.74
N LEU A 57 10.60 29.65 -5.06
CA LEU A 57 9.97 30.97 -4.95
C LEU A 57 10.60 31.80 -3.84
N THR A 58 10.77 33.10 -4.11
CA THR A 58 11.10 34.06 -3.05
C THR A 58 9.88 34.31 -2.19
N LYS A 59 10.04 34.15 -0.88
CA LYS A 59 8.98 34.31 0.10
C LYS A 59 8.98 35.70 0.68
N SER A 60 7.80 36.24 0.93
CA SER A 60 7.63 37.47 1.70
C SER A 60 7.49 37.20 3.20
N SER A 61 7.17 35.95 3.56
CA SER A 61 7.04 35.46 4.94
C SER A 61 8.13 34.44 5.30
N PRO A 62 8.62 34.41 6.56
CA PRO A 62 9.53 33.36 7.02
C PRO A 62 8.84 31.99 7.20
N ASP A 63 7.51 31.95 7.27
CA ASP A 63 6.73 30.72 7.47
C ASP A 63 6.70 29.86 6.21
N MET A 64 6.72 28.53 6.36
CA MET A 64 6.58 27.55 5.27
C MET A 64 5.29 27.76 4.46
N PHE A 65 5.29 27.43 3.16
CA PHE A 65 4.08 27.53 2.34
C PHE A 65 2.96 26.64 2.90
N LEU A 66 1.76 27.18 3.08
CA LEU A 66 0.63 26.42 3.65
C LEU A 66 0.12 25.31 2.72
N GLY A 67 0.37 25.43 1.42
CA GLY A 67 -0.19 24.52 0.43
C GLY A 67 0.02 24.98 -1.00
N VAL A 68 -0.57 24.20 -1.89
CA VAL A 68 -0.50 24.37 -3.34
C VAL A 68 -1.90 24.47 -3.91
N VAL A 69 -2.12 25.44 -4.79
CA VAL A 69 -3.33 25.58 -5.61
C VAL A 69 -2.95 25.49 -7.08
N VAL A 70 -3.61 24.62 -7.82
CA VAL A 70 -3.54 24.52 -9.28
C VAL A 70 -4.90 24.89 -9.86
N GLU A 71 -4.97 25.99 -10.61
CA GLU A 71 -6.24 26.50 -11.16
C GLU A 71 -6.79 25.70 -12.34
N GLY A 72 -5.96 24.90 -12.99
CA GLY A 72 -6.34 24.03 -14.09
C GLY A 72 -6.05 22.56 -13.79
N ASP A 73 -5.69 21.81 -14.83
CA ASP A 73 -5.27 20.41 -14.71
C ASP A 73 -3.84 20.31 -14.15
N LEU A 74 -3.55 19.24 -13.42
CA LEU A 74 -2.22 18.91 -12.90
C LEU A 74 -1.75 17.58 -13.49
N THR A 75 -0.65 17.60 -14.22
CA THR A 75 0.08 16.39 -14.63
C THR A 75 1.40 16.32 -13.89
N VAL A 76 1.66 15.22 -13.19
CA VAL A 76 2.94 14.97 -12.51
C VAL A 76 3.54 13.71 -13.13
N ALA A 77 4.73 13.82 -13.72
CA ALA A 77 5.32 12.71 -14.48
C ALA A 77 5.60 11.48 -13.61
N ASP A 78 5.95 11.73 -12.35
CA ASP A 78 6.27 10.70 -11.39
C ASP A 78 5.29 10.76 -10.21
N TRP A 79 5.69 11.33 -9.07
CA TRP A 79 4.95 11.18 -7.84
C TRP A 79 4.48 12.50 -7.21
N ILE A 80 3.37 12.39 -6.48
CA ILE A 80 2.91 13.36 -5.48
C ILE A 80 2.99 12.66 -4.14
N THR A 81 3.83 13.12 -3.20
CA THR A 81 4.05 12.44 -1.91
C THR A 81 4.06 13.40 -0.74
N ASN A 82 3.53 12.94 0.39
CA ASN A 82 3.71 13.54 1.71
C ASN A 82 4.14 12.44 2.68
N TRP A 83 5.31 12.61 3.28
CA TRP A 83 5.91 11.64 4.21
C TRP A 83 5.55 11.91 5.66
N GLU A 84 5.33 13.18 5.98
CA GLU A 84 4.97 13.58 7.33
C GLU A 84 3.56 13.11 7.68
N TRP A 85 3.45 12.37 8.78
CA TRP A 85 2.23 11.68 9.18
C TRP A 85 1.21 12.62 9.82
N ASP A 86 1.66 13.62 10.55
CA ASP A 86 0.77 14.46 11.35
C ASP A 86 0.25 15.69 10.62
N PHE A 87 0.98 16.16 9.61
CA PHE A 87 0.66 17.39 8.90
C PHE A 87 1.31 17.45 7.52
N GLY A 88 0.84 18.37 6.69
CA GLY A 88 1.52 18.74 5.46
C GLY A 88 0.82 19.90 4.77
N PRO A 89 1.43 20.43 3.69
CA PRO A 89 0.80 21.44 2.86
C PRO A 89 -0.48 20.89 2.24
N PHE A 90 -1.55 21.67 2.21
CA PHE A 90 -2.74 21.25 1.50
C PHE A 90 -2.49 21.23 -0.02
N LEU A 91 -3.26 20.43 -0.76
CA LEU A 91 -3.30 20.49 -2.22
C LEU A 91 -4.73 20.72 -2.72
N LEU A 92 -4.93 21.78 -3.48
CA LEU A 92 -6.16 22.06 -4.23
C LEU A 92 -5.89 22.01 -5.73
N VAL A 93 -6.54 21.11 -6.45
CA VAL A 93 -6.53 21.08 -7.92
C VAL A 93 -7.95 21.29 -8.43
N ARG A 94 -8.16 22.34 -9.23
CA ARG A 94 -9.49 22.69 -9.77
C ARG A 94 -9.88 21.82 -10.98
N GLY A 95 -8.90 21.27 -11.69
CA GLY A 95 -9.09 20.37 -12.84
C GLY A 95 -8.79 18.90 -12.52
N ASP A 96 -8.44 18.16 -13.56
CA ASP A 96 -8.04 16.76 -13.49
C ASP A 96 -6.59 16.60 -12.99
N VAL A 97 -6.30 15.50 -12.32
CA VAL A 97 -4.95 15.11 -11.88
C VAL A 97 -4.50 13.85 -12.61
N ARG A 98 -3.28 13.87 -13.15
CA ARG A 98 -2.57 12.70 -13.69
C ARG A 98 -1.24 12.52 -12.98
N ALA A 99 -0.95 11.33 -12.47
CA ALA A 99 0.33 11.01 -11.85
C ALA A 99 0.76 9.56 -12.10
N ARG A 100 2.04 9.22 -11.87
CA ARG A 100 2.42 7.80 -11.75
C ARG A 100 2.01 7.25 -10.39
N ASN A 101 2.32 7.97 -9.33
CA ASN A 101 2.03 7.62 -7.94
C ASN A 101 1.48 8.83 -7.17
N PHE A 102 0.54 8.58 -6.26
CA PHE A 102 -0.06 9.60 -5.40
C PHE A 102 -0.12 9.05 -3.97
N ALA A 103 0.65 9.60 -3.03
CA ALA A 103 0.56 9.23 -1.63
C ALA A 103 0.44 10.46 -0.73
N THR A 104 -0.44 10.39 0.25
CA THR A 104 -0.57 11.44 1.26
C THR A 104 -0.68 10.82 2.63
N ALA A 105 -0.01 11.45 3.60
CA ALA A 105 -0.20 11.15 5.01
C ALA A 105 -0.89 12.31 5.74
N GLY A 106 -0.18 13.17 6.45
CA GLY A 106 -0.77 14.29 7.18
C GLY A 106 -1.37 15.42 6.33
N SER A 107 -1.22 15.39 5.00
CA SER A 107 -1.74 16.43 4.10
C SER A 107 -3.24 16.31 3.84
N GLU A 108 -3.92 17.45 3.71
CA GLU A 108 -5.28 17.52 3.19
C GLU A 108 -5.29 17.84 1.69
N VAL A 109 -6.02 17.04 0.91
CA VAL A 109 -6.10 17.18 -0.55
C VAL A 109 -7.54 17.25 -1.02
N LEU A 110 -7.79 18.18 -1.93
CA LEU A 110 -9.02 18.26 -2.71
C LEU A 110 -8.70 18.34 -4.22
N ILE A 111 -9.20 17.35 -4.95
CA ILE A 111 -9.21 17.33 -6.41
C ILE A 111 -10.65 17.51 -6.87
N GLU A 112 -10.93 18.61 -7.58
CA GLU A 112 -12.27 18.89 -8.09
C GLU A 112 -12.61 18.12 -9.37
N GLY A 113 -11.60 17.74 -10.17
CA GLY A 113 -11.74 16.89 -11.33
C GLY A 113 -11.52 15.41 -11.04
N SER A 114 -11.16 14.67 -12.09
CA SER A 114 -10.85 13.24 -12.06
C SER A 114 -9.40 13.00 -11.63
N LEU A 115 -9.13 11.83 -11.05
CA LEU A 115 -7.79 11.40 -10.67
C LEU A 115 -7.40 10.15 -11.47
N GLU A 116 -6.37 10.26 -12.30
CA GLU A 116 -5.79 9.13 -13.00
C GLU A 116 -4.35 8.91 -12.51
N VAL A 117 -4.14 7.81 -11.81
CA VAL A 117 -2.83 7.41 -11.30
C VAL A 117 -2.42 6.11 -11.99
N ALA A 118 -1.20 6.08 -12.54
CA ALA A 118 -0.77 4.91 -13.30
C ALA A 118 -0.60 3.67 -12.41
N GLN A 119 -0.12 3.85 -11.17
CA GLN A 119 0.17 2.79 -10.22
C GLN A 119 -0.67 2.97 -8.95
N THR A 120 -0.15 3.66 -7.93
CA THR A 120 -0.72 3.60 -6.58
C THR A 120 -1.29 4.92 -6.12
N VAL A 121 -2.52 4.90 -5.60
CA VAL A 121 -3.07 5.93 -4.71
C VAL A 121 -2.99 5.40 -3.27
N ALA A 122 -2.28 6.10 -2.40
CA ALA A 122 -2.11 5.71 -0.99
C ALA A 122 -2.53 6.85 -0.05
N GLY A 123 -3.41 6.56 0.88
CA GLY A 123 -3.65 7.37 2.07
C GLY A 123 -3.07 6.66 3.29
N ILE A 124 -2.20 7.32 4.04
CA ILE A 124 -1.44 6.72 5.15
C ILE A 124 -1.65 7.53 6.42
N TYR A 125 -1.92 6.85 7.55
CA TYR A 125 -2.12 7.48 8.85
C TYR A 125 -3.37 8.40 8.92
N ASN A 126 -3.78 8.75 10.13
CA ASN A 126 -5.14 9.23 10.41
C ASN A 126 -5.33 10.75 10.47
N HIS A 127 -4.29 11.55 10.21
CA HIS A 127 -4.36 13.01 10.38
C HIS A 127 -4.68 13.80 9.11
N GLY A 128 -4.52 13.21 7.92
CA GLY A 128 -4.88 13.87 6.67
C GLY A 128 -6.24 13.44 6.12
N ARG A 129 -6.58 14.02 4.97
CA ARG A 129 -7.81 13.70 4.24
C ARG A 129 -7.64 13.95 2.75
N THR A 130 -8.09 13.01 1.92
CA THR A 130 -8.06 13.16 0.46
C THR A 130 -9.48 13.04 -0.11
N VAL A 131 -9.92 14.05 -0.87
CA VAL A 131 -11.22 14.06 -1.54
C VAL A 131 -11.04 14.21 -3.03
N ILE A 132 -11.63 13.29 -3.79
CA ILE A 132 -11.67 13.35 -5.25
C ILE A 132 -13.14 13.45 -5.67
N LYS A 133 -13.50 14.58 -6.29
CA LYS A 133 -14.87 14.82 -6.76
C LYS A 133 -15.19 14.07 -8.05
N GLY A 134 -14.22 13.94 -8.96
CA GLY A 134 -14.34 13.19 -10.21
C GLY A 134 -14.09 11.69 -10.07
N ALA A 135 -14.00 11.00 -11.21
CA ALA A 135 -13.73 9.57 -11.23
C ALA A 135 -12.26 9.30 -10.93
N THR A 136 -11.98 8.21 -10.21
CA THR A 136 -10.61 7.77 -9.93
C THR A 136 -10.26 6.48 -10.64
N ARG A 137 -9.07 6.43 -11.23
CA ARG A 137 -8.45 5.20 -11.77
C ARG A 137 -7.05 5.02 -11.20
N ALA A 138 -6.73 3.82 -10.71
CA ALA A 138 -5.39 3.42 -10.25
C ALA A 138 -5.15 1.92 -10.48
N GLU A 139 -3.92 1.41 -10.38
CA GLU A 139 -3.69 -0.03 -10.22
C GLU A 139 -4.05 -0.46 -8.80
N VAL A 140 -3.51 0.25 -7.81
CA VAL A 140 -3.74 -0.02 -6.39
C VAL A 140 -4.31 1.22 -5.72
N VAL A 141 -5.36 1.03 -4.94
CA VAL A 141 -5.79 2.02 -3.94
C VAL A 141 -5.59 1.43 -2.57
N LEU A 142 -4.81 2.11 -1.76
CA LEU A 142 -4.53 1.75 -0.38
C LEU A 142 -4.95 2.88 0.54
N THR A 143 -5.66 2.52 1.60
CA THR A 143 -6.03 3.44 2.66
C THR A 143 -5.76 2.76 3.97
N ASP A 144 -4.76 3.26 4.67
CA ASP A 144 -4.39 2.88 6.02
C ASP A 144 -4.67 4.07 6.94
N GLU A 145 -5.82 4.06 7.59
CA GLU A 145 -6.34 5.11 8.48
C GLU A 145 -6.60 6.51 7.89
N HIS A 146 -6.09 6.83 6.70
CA HIS A 146 -6.31 8.13 6.06
C HIS A 146 -7.70 8.24 5.44
N LEU A 147 -8.44 9.31 5.77
CA LEU A 147 -9.77 9.51 5.21
C LEU A 147 -9.69 9.80 3.72
N THR A 148 -10.08 8.84 2.89
CA THR A 148 -10.09 8.98 1.42
C THR A 148 -11.49 8.82 0.87
N GLU A 149 -11.97 9.86 0.18
CA GLU A 149 -13.31 9.92 -0.39
C GLU A 149 -13.27 9.95 -1.92
N PHE A 150 -13.85 8.92 -2.54
CA PHE A 150 -14.07 8.83 -3.98
C PHE A 150 -15.53 9.19 -4.31
N GLN A 151 -15.76 10.39 -4.83
CA GLN A 151 -17.13 10.87 -5.07
C GLN A 151 -17.62 10.65 -6.51
N GLY A 152 -16.73 10.57 -7.51
CA GLY A 152 -17.11 10.37 -8.91
C GLY A 152 -17.07 8.92 -9.40
N GLY A 153 -16.53 8.00 -8.60
CA GLY A 153 -16.36 6.58 -8.92
C GLY A 153 -14.92 6.10 -8.70
N LEU A 154 -14.72 4.79 -8.64
CA LEU A 154 -13.41 4.18 -8.39
C LEU A 154 -13.22 2.96 -9.30
N SER A 155 -12.09 2.92 -10.02
CA SER A 155 -11.63 1.75 -10.76
C SER A 155 -10.21 1.38 -10.37
N ALA A 156 -9.99 0.15 -9.91
CA ALA A 156 -8.67 -0.36 -9.53
C ALA A 156 -8.52 -1.87 -9.71
N GLU A 157 -7.29 -2.36 -9.77
CA GLU A 157 -7.02 -3.81 -9.70
C GLU A 157 -7.15 -4.30 -8.26
N LEU A 158 -6.60 -3.55 -7.31
CA LEU A 158 -6.62 -3.89 -5.89
C LEU A 158 -7.07 -2.70 -5.05
N GLY A 159 -8.01 -2.93 -4.14
CA GLY A 159 -8.45 -1.98 -3.13
C GLY A 159 -8.15 -2.50 -1.73
N ILE A 160 -7.42 -1.72 -0.94
CA ILE A 160 -7.10 -1.98 0.46
C ILE A 160 -7.74 -0.88 1.30
N ALA A 161 -8.81 -1.22 2.00
CA ALA A 161 -9.72 -0.28 2.63
C ALA A 161 -9.69 -0.45 4.16
N GLY A 162 -8.67 0.11 4.82
CA GLY A 162 -8.45 0.08 6.27
C GLY A 162 -9.47 0.84 7.12
N ASN A 163 -10.76 0.78 6.76
CA ASN A 163 -11.95 1.45 7.33
C ASN A 163 -12.17 2.92 6.97
N PHE A 164 -11.24 3.57 6.27
CA PHE A 164 -11.30 4.99 5.96
C PHE A 164 -11.49 5.31 4.47
N LEU A 165 -11.66 4.27 3.64
CA LEU A 165 -12.08 4.41 2.25
C LEU A 165 -13.59 4.64 2.18
N ARG A 166 -13.99 5.76 1.57
CA ARG A 166 -15.39 6.12 1.36
C ARG A 166 -15.69 6.30 -0.12
N VAL A 167 -16.88 5.88 -0.50
CA VAL A 167 -17.41 6.08 -1.86
C VAL A 167 -18.77 6.74 -1.81
N ALA A 168 -19.06 7.62 -2.78
CA ALA A 168 -20.37 8.25 -2.88
C ALA A 168 -21.42 7.35 -3.54
N ASP A 169 -21.00 6.57 -4.53
CA ASP A 169 -21.89 5.73 -5.34
C ASP A 169 -21.27 4.34 -5.50
N PRO A 170 -21.72 3.34 -4.73
CA PRO A 170 -21.20 1.97 -4.82
C PRO A 170 -21.35 1.35 -6.21
N ALA A 171 -22.32 1.78 -7.01
CA ALA A 171 -22.55 1.26 -8.36
C ALA A 171 -21.47 1.70 -9.37
N LYS A 172 -20.65 2.70 -9.01
CA LYS A 172 -19.52 3.21 -9.81
C LYS A 172 -18.17 2.69 -9.33
N VAL A 173 -18.17 1.65 -8.49
CA VAL A 173 -16.95 1.04 -7.98
C VAL A 173 -16.69 -0.26 -8.74
N GLN A 174 -15.51 -0.34 -9.36
CA GLN A 174 -15.04 -1.48 -10.14
C GLN A 174 -13.63 -1.83 -9.66
N VAL A 175 -13.55 -2.75 -8.69
CA VAL A 175 -12.27 -3.17 -8.11
C VAL A 175 -12.19 -4.69 -8.14
N ASN A 176 -11.10 -5.22 -8.71
CA ASN A 176 -10.98 -6.66 -8.99
C ASN A 176 -10.70 -7.50 -7.73
N GLY A 177 -9.93 -6.96 -6.78
CA GLY A 177 -9.67 -7.57 -5.49
C GLY A 177 -9.81 -6.58 -4.34
N TRP A 178 -10.40 -7.02 -3.23
CA TRP A 178 -10.55 -6.22 -2.03
C TRP A 178 -9.90 -6.87 -0.81
N ALA A 179 -9.30 -6.03 0.04
CA ALA A 179 -9.02 -6.33 1.43
C ALA A 179 -9.55 -5.17 2.29
N GLY A 180 -10.37 -5.46 3.29
CA GLY A 180 -11.02 -4.45 4.14
C GLY A 180 -12.42 -4.03 3.67
N TYR A 181 -13.03 -3.11 4.42
CA TYR A 181 -14.41 -2.66 4.22
C TYR A 181 -14.46 -1.27 3.61
N VAL A 182 -15.47 -1.06 2.75
CA VAL A 182 -15.75 0.25 2.18
C VAL A 182 -16.93 0.90 2.90
N CYS A 183 -16.86 2.20 3.11
CA CYS A 183 -17.94 2.99 3.71
C CYS A 183 -18.63 3.91 2.69
N ASP A 184 -19.86 4.34 2.99
CA ASP A 184 -20.46 5.51 2.35
C ASP A 184 -19.82 6.82 2.87
N LEU A 185 -20.20 7.97 2.28
CA LEU A 185 -19.71 9.28 2.72
C LEU A 185 -20.11 9.65 4.17
N GLN A 186 -21.09 8.96 4.76
CA GLN A 186 -21.49 9.15 6.15
C GLN A 186 -20.74 8.20 7.10
N GLY A 187 -19.81 7.38 6.59
CA GLY A 187 -19.01 6.44 7.36
C GLY A 187 -19.76 5.15 7.73
N ARG A 188 -20.85 4.81 7.03
CA ARG A 188 -21.55 3.54 7.23
C ARG A 188 -20.95 2.48 6.31
N ILE A 189 -20.68 1.30 6.87
CA ILE A 189 -20.16 0.15 6.11
C ILE A 189 -21.15 -0.24 5.00
N LEU A 190 -20.61 -0.45 3.80
CA LEU A 190 -21.33 -0.98 2.65
C LEU A 190 -21.12 -2.51 2.61
N PRO A 191 -22.10 -3.33 2.99
CA PRO A 191 -21.91 -4.77 3.19
C PRO A 191 -21.57 -5.53 1.90
N ASP A 192 -21.99 -5.00 0.74
CA ASP A 192 -21.79 -5.62 -0.57
C ASP A 192 -20.56 -5.07 -1.31
N LEU A 193 -19.71 -4.28 -0.64
CA LEU A 193 -18.52 -3.68 -1.23
C LEU A 193 -17.31 -3.79 -0.29
N GLY A 194 -16.21 -4.35 -0.81
CA GLY A 194 -15.06 -4.73 0.00
C GLY A 194 -15.03 -6.24 0.28
N SER A 195 -14.09 -6.67 1.11
CA SER A 195 -13.96 -8.07 1.55
C SER A 195 -13.27 -8.12 2.91
N ARG A 196 -13.74 -9.00 3.80
CA ARG A 196 -13.07 -9.27 5.07
C ARG A 196 -11.77 -10.07 4.89
N SER A 197 -11.70 -10.84 3.80
CA SER A 197 -10.54 -11.64 3.48
C SER A 197 -9.38 -10.74 3.06
N THR A 198 -8.18 -11.10 3.52
CA THR A 198 -6.91 -10.46 3.15
C THR A 198 -6.31 -11.08 1.89
N ARG A 199 -6.99 -12.04 1.25
CA ARG A 199 -6.48 -12.77 0.09
C ARG A 199 -6.08 -11.87 -1.08
N ALA A 200 -6.78 -10.75 -1.27
CA ALA A 200 -6.43 -9.81 -2.33
C ALA A 200 -5.03 -9.20 -2.13
N LEU A 201 -4.51 -9.18 -0.90
CA LEU A 201 -3.13 -8.75 -0.61
C LEU A 201 -2.09 -9.67 -1.26
N ARG A 202 -2.42 -10.91 -1.61
CA ARG A 202 -1.52 -11.81 -2.36
C ARG A 202 -1.20 -11.30 -3.77
N ALA A 203 -1.99 -10.36 -4.31
CA ALA A 203 -1.69 -9.67 -5.56
C ALA A 203 -0.53 -8.67 -5.42
N LEU A 204 -0.20 -8.25 -4.20
CA LEU A 204 0.97 -7.43 -3.93
C LEU A 204 2.26 -8.24 -4.11
N ASP A 205 3.34 -7.53 -4.41
CA ASP A 205 4.68 -8.06 -4.24
C ASP A 205 4.87 -8.44 -2.75
N PRO A 206 5.50 -9.61 -2.44
CA PRO A 206 5.71 -10.03 -1.06
C PRO A 206 6.35 -9.00 -0.14
N GLU A 207 7.18 -8.10 -0.70
CA GLU A 207 7.77 -6.99 0.05
C GLU A 207 6.74 -6.06 0.71
N PHE A 208 5.51 -5.99 0.17
CA PHE A 208 4.47 -5.07 0.62
C PHE A 208 3.33 -5.74 1.39
N TRP A 209 3.43 -7.03 1.70
CA TRP A 209 2.39 -7.77 2.41
C TRP A 209 2.10 -7.21 3.81
N GLU A 210 3.12 -6.69 4.48
CA GLU A 210 2.99 -6.04 5.79
C GLU A 210 2.37 -4.65 5.74
N LEU A 211 2.10 -4.13 4.53
CA LEU A 211 1.59 -2.78 4.33
C LEU A 211 2.44 -1.71 5.06
N ASP A 212 3.75 -1.95 5.21
CA ASP A 212 4.64 -0.98 5.86
C ASP A 212 4.67 0.32 5.05
N SER A 213 4.03 1.34 5.62
CA SER A 213 3.83 2.65 5.00
C SER A 213 5.12 3.29 4.51
N ARG A 214 6.24 3.11 5.22
CA ARG A 214 7.54 3.64 4.78
C ARG A 214 8.07 2.91 3.55
N THR A 215 7.99 1.59 3.53
CA THR A 215 8.42 0.75 2.41
C THR A 215 7.59 1.04 1.17
N ILE A 216 6.27 1.21 1.33
CA ILE A 216 5.36 1.64 0.27
C ILE A 216 5.75 3.02 -0.27
N LEU A 217 5.92 4.03 0.59
CA LEU A 217 6.30 5.38 0.16
C LEU A 217 7.62 5.40 -0.61
N LYS A 218 8.64 4.65 -0.15
CA LYS A 218 9.92 4.51 -0.89
C LYS A 218 9.72 3.89 -2.26
N ALA A 219 8.90 2.85 -2.36
CA ALA A 219 8.63 2.18 -3.63
C ALA A 219 7.91 3.12 -4.61
N MET A 220 6.95 3.90 -4.12
CA MET A 220 6.21 4.88 -4.92
C MET A 220 7.10 6.00 -5.45
N GLU A 221 8.01 6.54 -4.64
CA GLU A 221 9.00 7.53 -5.10
C GLU A 221 10.04 6.94 -6.06
N ALA A 222 10.30 5.64 -5.97
CA ALA A 222 11.13 4.91 -6.92
C ALA A 222 10.36 4.48 -8.20
N GLY A 223 9.09 4.86 -8.35
CA GLY A 223 8.24 4.53 -9.50
C GLY A 223 7.88 3.04 -9.62
N ARG A 224 7.97 2.28 -8.52
CA ARG A 224 7.63 0.86 -8.47
C ARG A 224 6.14 0.67 -8.25
N SER A 225 5.54 -0.26 -9.00
CA SER A 225 4.20 -0.76 -8.69
C SER A 225 4.27 -1.63 -7.43
N LEU A 226 3.21 -1.59 -6.63
CA LEU A 226 3.05 -2.48 -5.48
C LEU A 226 2.52 -3.85 -5.87
N LEU A 227 1.92 -3.98 -7.05
CA LEU A 227 1.50 -5.27 -7.56
C LEU A 227 2.72 -6.11 -7.90
N ARG A 228 2.59 -7.41 -7.63
CA ARG A 228 3.58 -8.38 -8.07
C ARG A 228 3.71 -8.27 -9.59
N ALA A 229 4.92 -8.02 -10.08
CA ALA A 229 5.16 -8.10 -11.53
C ALA A 229 4.70 -9.48 -12.02
N PRO A 230 4.08 -9.60 -13.22
CA PRO A 230 3.83 -10.90 -13.81
C PRO A 230 5.18 -11.59 -14.01
N GLY A 231 5.56 -12.41 -13.03
CA GLY A 231 6.76 -13.22 -13.11
C GLY A 231 6.61 -14.19 -14.27
N PRO A 232 7.72 -14.67 -14.85
CA PRO A 232 7.63 -15.90 -15.63
C PRO A 232 6.92 -16.96 -14.76
N ALA A 233 5.97 -17.69 -15.35
CA ALA A 233 5.32 -18.82 -14.69
C ALA A 233 6.40 -19.64 -13.97
N ARG A 234 6.25 -19.84 -12.65
CA ARG A 234 7.23 -20.49 -11.74
C ARG A 234 8.14 -21.43 -12.52
N THR A 235 9.26 -20.90 -13.00
CA THR A 235 10.38 -21.75 -13.41
C THR A 235 10.96 -22.19 -12.09
N ASP A 236 10.92 -23.50 -11.84
CA ASP A 236 11.59 -24.11 -10.70
C ASP A 236 12.95 -23.41 -10.48
N PRO A 237 13.23 -22.89 -9.27
CA PRO A 237 14.48 -22.16 -9.07
C PRO A 237 15.66 -23.07 -9.36
N GLU A 238 16.73 -22.44 -9.86
CA GLU A 238 18.07 -22.98 -9.99
C GLU A 238 18.49 -23.83 -8.76
N ALA A 239 19.48 -24.71 -8.99
CA ALA A 239 20.03 -25.62 -7.99
C ALA A 239 20.16 -25.00 -6.57
N PRO A 240 19.84 -25.75 -5.49
CA PRO A 240 19.77 -25.21 -4.13
C PRO A 240 21.09 -24.54 -3.73
N GLY A 241 21.04 -23.24 -3.42
CA GLY A 241 22.19 -22.43 -3.04
C GLY A 241 22.68 -22.69 -1.62
N THR A 242 21.82 -23.23 -0.74
CA THR A 242 22.13 -23.60 0.65
C THR A 242 21.55 -24.98 1.03
N PRO A 243 22.04 -25.65 2.10
CA PRO A 243 21.44 -26.89 2.60
C PRO A 243 19.96 -26.74 3.02
N ALA A 244 19.57 -25.58 3.55
CA ALA A 244 18.17 -25.27 3.85
C ALA A 244 17.31 -25.23 2.58
N ASP A 245 17.83 -24.71 1.47
CA ASP A 245 17.11 -24.69 0.19
C ASP A 245 16.88 -26.09 -0.38
N ALA A 246 17.80 -27.02 -0.11
CA ALA A 246 17.63 -28.43 -0.49
C ALA A 246 16.46 -29.07 0.30
N ILE A 247 16.35 -28.81 1.61
CA ILE A 247 15.24 -29.27 2.45
C ILE A 247 13.92 -28.68 1.94
N ARG A 248 13.87 -27.36 1.72
CA ARG A 248 12.68 -26.67 1.14
C ARG A 248 12.29 -27.29 -0.19
N HIS A 249 13.26 -27.55 -1.07
CA HIS A 249 13.03 -28.13 -2.39
C HIS A 249 12.38 -29.52 -2.31
N VAL A 250 12.87 -30.39 -1.43
CA VAL A 250 12.30 -31.73 -1.22
C VAL A 250 10.85 -31.63 -0.73
N LEU A 251 10.57 -30.80 0.27
CA LEU A 251 9.22 -30.63 0.81
C LEU A 251 8.25 -30.06 -0.24
N ARG A 252 8.68 -29.06 -1.00
CA ARG A 252 7.89 -28.50 -2.12
C ARG A 252 7.62 -29.55 -3.20
N GLN A 253 8.60 -30.39 -3.56
CA GLN A 253 8.42 -31.49 -4.53
C GLN A 253 7.44 -32.56 -4.03
N ALA A 254 7.37 -32.78 -2.72
CA ALA A 254 6.38 -33.66 -2.09
C ALA A 254 4.98 -33.03 -1.96
N GLY A 255 4.79 -31.82 -2.52
CA GLY A 255 3.55 -31.06 -2.45
C GLY A 255 3.23 -30.52 -1.05
N CYS A 256 4.24 -30.44 -0.17
CA CYS A 256 4.10 -29.76 1.12
C CYS A 256 4.13 -28.25 0.87
N ARG A 257 3.29 -27.52 1.60
CA ARG A 257 3.22 -26.07 1.48
C ARG A 257 4.22 -25.42 2.42
N GLU A 258 5.00 -24.48 1.91
CA GLU A 258 5.83 -23.66 2.78
C GLU A 258 4.96 -22.60 3.42
N HIS A 259 5.13 -22.40 4.71
CA HIS A 259 4.38 -21.43 5.48
C HIS A 259 4.62 -20.01 4.95
N ASP A 260 3.55 -19.23 4.90
CA ASP A 260 3.58 -17.78 4.77
C ASP A 260 2.51 -17.15 5.66
N ARG A 261 2.38 -15.82 5.62
CA ARG A 261 1.41 -15.08 6.46
C ARG A 261 -0.04 -15.57 6.32
N TRP A 262 -0.46 -16.09 5.17
CA TRP A 262 -1.86 -16.49 4.92
C TRP A 262 -2.09 -18.00 4.97
N ASP A 263 -1.04 -18.79 4.75
CA ASP A 263 -1.15 -20.24 4.61
C ASP A 263 -0.31 -20.99 5.66
N ASP A 264 -0.97 -21.95 6.29
CA ASP A 264 -0.31 -22.99 7.07
C ASP A 264 0.75 -23.72 6.23
N GLY A 265 1.85 -24.12 6.86
CA GLY A 265 2.87 -24.88 6.14
C GLY A 265 4.10 -25.21 6.96
N PHE A 266 5.15 -25.65 6.27
CA PHE A 266 6.45 -25.90 6.90
C PHE A 266 7.29 -24.62 6.95
N THR A 267 8.09 -24.50 8.01
CA THR A 267 9.20 -23.55 8.09
C THR A 267 10.50 -24.32 8.24
N VAL A 268 11.57 -23.83 7.61
CA VAL A 268 12.94 -24.37 7.79
C VAL A 268 13.77 -23.32 8.52
N GLY A 269 14.11 -23.61 9.77
CA GLY A 269 14.94 -22.77 10.62
C GLY A 269 16.38 -22.64 10.11
N SER A 270 17.08 -21.63 10.60
CA SER A 270 18.49 -21.41 10.25
C SER A 270 19.41 -22.41 10.96
N GLY A 271 19.78 -23.49 10.29
CA GLY A 271 20.89 -24.35 10.72
C GLY A 271 22.25 -23.70 10.45
N LYS A 272 23.24 -23.98 11.28
CA LYS A 272 24.67 -23.82 10.93
C LYS A 272 25.17 -25.12 10.31
N ASP A 273 26.22 -25.09 9.49
CA ASP A 273 26.73 -26.28 8.77
C ASP A 273 27.00 -27.51 9.69
N ASP A 274 27.27 -27.30 10.98
CA ASP A 274 27.52 -28.35 11.98
C ASP A 274 26.32 -28.68 12.89
N GLN A 275 25.14 -28.10 12.66
CA GLN A 275 23.91 -28.32 13.43
C GLN A 275 22.79 -28.86 12.54
N PRO A 276 21.89 -29.71 13.07
CA PRO A 276 20.70 -30.10 12.32
C PRO A 276 19.86 -28.87 11.99
N PHE A 277 19.19 -28.89 10.84
CA PHE A 277 18.18 -27.90 10.49
C PHE A 277 16.87 -28.27 11.18
N GLU A 278 16.18 -27.29 11.72
CA GLU A 278 14.85 -27.46 12.29
C GLU A 278 13.80 -27.31 11.19
N VAL A 279 12.89 -28.28 11.10
CA VAL A 279 11.70 -28.21 10.25
C VAL A 279 10.48 -28.41 11.12
N TYR A 280 9.56 -27.46 11.10
CA TYR A 280 8.36 -27.50 11.93
C TYR A 280 7.16 -26.98 11.15
N PHE A 281 5.97 -27.34 11.62
CA PHE A 281 4.71 -26.79 11.11
C PHE A 281 4.46 -25.41 11.72
N CYS A 282 3.96 -24.48 10.93
CA CYS A 282 3.58 -23.15 11.38
C CYS A 282 2.18 -22.81 10.84
N GLU A 283 1.32 -22.36 11.73
CA GLU A 283 -0.01 -21.84 11.39
C GLU A 283 0.12 -20.44 10.77
N ALA A 284 -0.79 -20.11 9.85
CA ALA A 284 -0.88 -18.77 9.27
C ALA A 284 -1.10 -17.68 10.34
N ASP A 285 -0.44 -16.53 10.19
CA ASP A 285 -0.66 -15.37 11.06
C ASP A 285 -2.04 -14.74 10.83
N GLU A 286 -2.48 -14.70 9.57
CA GLU A 286 -3.77 -14.15 9.14
C GLU A 286 -4.49 -15.16 8.23
N PRO A 287 -5.02 -16.26 8.79
CA PRO A 287 -5.77 -17.22 8.01
C PRO A 287 -7.03 -16.56 7.44
N ASP A 288 -7.36 -16.92 6.20
CA ASP A 288 -8.65 -16.57 5.63
C ASP A 288 -9.79 -17.07 6.54
N GLU A 289 -10.89 -16.31 6.63
CA GLU A 289 -12.04 -16.75 7.43
C GLU A 289 -12.53 -18.12 6.94
N PRO A 290 -12.81 -19.08 7.86
CA PRO A 290 -13.29 -20.40 7.48
C PRO A 290 -14.51 -20.33 6.56
N GLY A 291 -14.44 -21.01 5.41
CA GLY A 291 -15.50 -21.02 4.40
C GLY A 291 -15.40 -19.92 3.34
N THR A 292 -14.35 -19.10 3.35
CA THR A 292 -14.03 -18.18 2.26
C THR A 292 -13.76 -18.96 0.97
N GLU A 293 -14.39 -18.58 -0.14
CA GLU A 293 -14.25 -19.30 -1.41
C GLU A 293 -12.80 -19.33 -1.88
N GLY A 294 -12.25 -20.53 -2.07
CA GLY A 294 -10.87 -20.78 -2.48
C GLY A 294 -9.80 -20.53 -1.40
N ALA A 295 -10.20 -20.32 -0.14
CA ALA A 295 -9.31 -20.49 1.00
C ALA A 295 -8.90 -21.98 1.10
N PRO A 296 -7.63 -22.27 1.39
CA PRO A 296 -7.19 -23.64 1.63
C PRO A 296 -7.82 -24.20 2.90
N GLU A 297 -8.05 -25.52 2.93
CA GLU A 297 -8.44 -26.18 4.17
C GLU A 297 -7.29 -26.06 5.20
N PRO A 298 -7.62 -25.81 6.49
CA PRO A 298 -6.63 -25.84 7.56
C PRO A 298 -5.89 -27.18 7.56
N LEU A 299 -4.59 -27.14 7.80
CA LEU A 299 -3.76 -28.34 7.84
C LEU A 299 -3.73 -28.92 9.26
N ASP A 300 -3.66 -30.25 9.38
CA ASP A 300 -3.42 -30.92 10.66
C ASP A 300 -1.91 -30.96 10.93
N PRO A 301 -1.40 -30.26 11.97
CA PRO A 301 0.03 -30.17 12.24
C PRO A 301 0.71 -31.54 12.40
N VAL A 302 0.04 -32.49 13.05
CA VAL A 302 0.61 -33.83 13.33
C VAL A 302 0.71 -34.65 12.04
N ALA A 303 -0.32 -34.55 11.18
CA ALA A 303 -0.33 -35.20 9.88
C ALA A 303 0.73 -34.60 8.95
N GLU A 304 0.87 -33.28 8.93
CA GLU A 304 1.86 -32.60 8.08
C GLU A 304 3.30 -32.85 8.56
N LEU A 305 3.60 -32.80 9.86
CA LEU A 305 4.93 -33.16 10.38
C LEU A 305 5.32 -34.59 9.99
N SER A 306 4.38 -35.53 10.09
CA SER A 306 4.60 -36.92 9.64
C SER A 306 4.94 -36.97 8.15
N ARG A 307 4.20 -36.22 7.32
CA ARG A 307 4.42 -36.11 5.89
C ARG A 307 5.77 -35.46 5.54
N TYR A 308 6.20 -34.45 6.29
CA TYR A 308 7.51 -33.82 6.13
C TYR A 308 8.64 -34.81 6.40
N ALA A 309 8.55 -35.56 7.50
CA ALA A 309 9.53 -36.57 7.86
C ALA A 309 9.63 -37.68 6.80
N GLU A 310 8.50 -38.15 6.28
CA GLU A 310 8.45 -39.15 5.19
C GLU A 310 9.12 -38.63 3.91
N ALA A 311 8.79 -37.40 3.48
CA ALA A 311 9.36 -36.79 2.28
C ALA A 311 10.88 -36.62 2.39
N LEU A 312 11.37 -36.11 3.52
CA LEU A 312 12.79 -35.87 3.76
C LEU A 312 13.58 -37.17 3.88
N THR A 313 13.05 -38.17 4.60
CA THR A 313 13.66 -39.51 4.69
C THR A 313 13.71 -40.18 3.32
N GLY A 314 12.64 -40.06 2.52
CA GLY A 314 12.58 -40.58 1.15
C GLY A 314 13.60 -39.94 0.21
N ALA A 315 13.99 -38.69 0.46
CA ALA A 315 15.07 -38.00 -0.25
C ALA A 315 16.48 -38.29 0.31
N GLY A 316 16.59 -39.11 1.36
CA GLY A 316 17.86 -39.56 1.94
C GLY A 316 18.38 -38.71 3.11
N HIS A 317 17.59 -37.79 3.64
CA HIS A 317 17.96 -37.04 4.85
C HIS A 317 17.81 -37.91 6.11
N GLN A 318 18.65 -37.64 7.12
CA GLN A 318 18.44 -38.17 8.47
C GLN A 318 17.49 -37.24 9.22
N VAL A 319 16.36 -37.78 9.67
CA VAL A 319 15.32 -37.03 10.38
C VAL A 319 15.11 -37.63 11.76
N ALA A 320 15.06 -36.78 12.79
CA ALA A 320 14.69 -37.15 14.15
C ALA A 320 13.75 -36.08 14.72
N VAL A 321 12.83 -36.46 15.60
CA VAL A 321 12.04 -35.49 16.39
C VAL A 321 12.96 -34.84 17.42
N ASP A 322 12.85 -33.54 17.63
CA ASP A 322 13.61 -32.84 18.65
C ASP A 322 13.24 -33.39 20.05
N PRO A 323 14.23 -33.77 20.88
CA PRO A 323 13.94 -34.33 22.21
C PRO A 323 13.33 -33.33 23.20
N HIS A 324 13.32 -32.04 22.87
CA HIS A 324 12.78 -30.96 23.69
C HIS A 324 11.50 -30.36 23.12
N ASP A 325 11.17 -30.65 21.85
CA ASP A 325 9.99 -30.13 21.17
C ASP A 325 9.46 -31.16 20.16
N GLU A 326 8.30 -31.75 20.45
CA GLU A 326 7.72 -32.81 19.62
C GLU A 326 7.19 -32.31 18.27
N ASP A 327 7.02 -30.99 18.12
CA ASP A 327 6.55 -30.34 16.90
C ASP A 327 7.69 -29.94 15.95
N VAL A 328 8.94 -30.29 16.29
CA VAL A 328 10.14 -29.95 15.53
C VAL A 328 10.88 -31.19 15.05
N LEU A 329 11.23 -31.21 13.77
CA LEU A 329 12.11 -32.21 13.16
C LEU A 329 13.54 -31.65 13.04
N GLN A 330 14.50 -32.39 13.57
CA GLN A 330 15.92 -32.19 13.33
C GLN A 330 16.35 -32.95 12.06
N VAL A 331 16.82 -32.21 11.06
CA VAL A 331 17.15 -32.74 9.72
C VAL A 331 18.64 -32.57 9.44
N ARG A 332 19.31 -33.67 9.07
CA ARG A 332 20.70 -33.69 8.62
C ARG A 332 20.80 -34.30 7.22
N ARG A 333 21.85 -33.92 6.50
CA ARG A 333 22.21 -34.55 5.23
C ARG A 333 22.94 -35.87 5.45
#